data_AF-A0A7Z9F406-F1
#
_entry.id   AF-A0A7Z9F406-F1
#
_cell.length_a   1.000
_cell.length_b   1.000
_cell.length_c   1.000
_cell.angle_alpha   90.00
_cell.angle_beta   90.00
_cell.angle_gamma   90.00
#
_symmetry.space_group_name_H-M   'P 1'
#
loop_
_entity.id
_entity.type
_entity.pdbx_description
1 polymer ?
#
loop_
_entity_poly.entity_id
_entity_poly.type
_entity_poly.pdbx_seq_one_letter_code
_entity_poly.pdbx_strand_id
1 'polypeptide(L)'
;MAEGFGAAYRHGEQDFCNLLAPVLLGAHYDTCDSLPGADDNAAAVPVLLEVAAQMADETLERSVILAFFDAEEPPHFLSLAGQDA
;
A
#
# COMPACT_ATOMS: atom_id res chain seq x y z
N MET A 1 3.99 28.92 -1.97
CA MET A 1 2.87 27.98 -1.73
C MET A 1 3.33 26.58 -2.08
N ALA A 2 3.65 25.80 -1.05
CA ALA A 2 3.67 24.34 -1.00
C ALA A 2 4.03 23.98 0.45
N GLU A 3 3.07 24.11 1.37
CA GLU A 3 3.24 23.60 2.74
C GLU A 3 2.97 22.09 2.69
N GLY A 4 4.00 21.35 2.28
CA GLY A 4 3.92 19.90 2.10
C GLY A 4 4.14 19.17 3.42
N PHE A 5 3.15 18.37 3.84
CA PHE A 5 3.20 17.07 4.55
C PHE A 5 4.25 16.77 5.66
N GLY A 6 5.07 17.71 6.08
CA GLY A 6 6.15 17.50 7.05
C GLY A 6 5.92 18.28 8.33
N ALA A 7 5.06 17.78 9.21
CA ALA A 7 4.93 18.30 10.56
C ALA A 7 5.06 17.14 11.55
N ALA A 8 5.89 17.32 12.57
CA ALA A 8 5.79 16.47 13.76
C ALA A 8 4.50 16.85 14.49
N TYR A 9 3.65 15.88 14.78
CA TYR A 9 2.40 16.09 15.51
C TYR A 9 2.13 14.94 16.47
N ARG A 10 1.38 15.20 17.53
CA ARG A 10 1.07 14.21 18.57
C ARG A 10 -0.40 13.80 18.46
N HIS A 11 -0.67 12.50 18.50
CA HIS A 11 -2.04 11.97 18.59
C HIS A 11 -2.11 10.96 19.74
N GLY A 12 -2.89 11.28 20.77
CA GLY A 12 -2.87 10.52 22.03
C GLY A 12 -1.51 10.62 22.72
N GLU A 13 -0.94 9.47 23.08
CA GLU A 13 0.40 9.38 23.70
C GLU A 13 1.54 9.22 22.68
N GLN A 14 1.21 9.07 21.40
CA GLN A 14 2.16 8.78 20.32
C GLN A 14 2.64 10.05 19.61
N ASP A 15 3.95 10.13 19.39
CA ASP A 15 4.61 11.19 18.63
C ASP A 15 4.77 10.75 17.16
N PHE A 16 4.20 11.51 16.21
CA PHE A 16 4.30 11.24 14.77
C PHE A 16 5.24 12.24 14.13
N CYS A 17 6.19 11.76 13.31
CA CYS A 17 7.13 12.59 12.58
C CYS A 17 7.05 12.28 11.08
N ASN A 18 6.37 13.12 10.30
CA ASN A 18 6.38 13.00 8.82
C ASN A 18 7.46 13.86 8.17
N LEU A 19 8.60 14.03 8.84
CA LEU A 19 9.72 14.84 8.34
C LEU A 19 10.40 14.23 7.10
N LEU A 20 10.20 12.93 6.88
CA LEU A 20 10.76 12.18 5.77
C LEU A 20 9.67 11.78 4.78
N ALA A 21 10.03 11.69 3.49
CA ALA A 21 9.12 11.25 2.44
C ALA A 21 8.54 9.86 2.76
N PRO A 22 7.24 9.63 2.45
CA PRO A 22 6.59 8.36 2.72
C PRO A 22 7.19 7.23 1.87
N VAL A 23 7.12 6.01 2.38
CA VAL A 23 7.44 4.79 1.63
C VAL A 23 6.14 4.07 1.29
N LEU A 24 5.99 3.67 0.02
CA LEU A 24 4.88 2.83 -0.43
C LEU A 24 5.34 1.37 -0.48
N LEU A 25 4.59 0.48 0.15
CA LEU A 25 4.70 -0.96 0.01
C LEU A 25 3.40 -1.47 -0.63
N GLY A 26 3.53 -2.22 -1.73
CA GLY A 26 2.40 -2.64 -2.55
C GLY A 26 2.39 -4.15 -2.82
N ALA A 27 1.20 -4.72 -2.85
CA ALA A 27 0.92 -6.05 -3.38
C ALA A 27 -0.40 -5.99 -4.16
N HIS A 28 -0.49 -6.61 -5.33
CA HIS A 28 -1.79 -6.76 -6.00
C HIS A 28 -2.45 -8.07 -5.57
N TYR A 29 -3.77 -8.09 -5.53
CA TYR A 29 -4.56 -9.24 -5.04
C TYR A 29 -5.46 -9.87 -6.10
N ASP A 30 -5.50 -9.30 -7.30
CA ASP A 30 -6.10 -9.91 -8.48
C ASP A 30 -5.20 -11.02 -9.06
N THR A 31 -5.74 -11.77 -10.01
CA THR A 31 -5.05 -12.87 -10.72
C THR A 31 -5.59 -12.95 -12.15
N CYS A 32 -4.78 -13.49 -13.07
CA CYS A 32 -5.21 -13.69 -14.45
C CYS A 32 -6.12 -14.93 -14.63
N ASP A 33 -7.25 -14.75 -15.34
CA ASP A 33 -8.18 -15.80 -15.76
C ASP A 33 -8.62 -16.77 -14.63
N SER A 34 -8.39 -18.07 -14.82
CA SER A 34 -8.70 -19.13 -13.86
C SER A 34 -7.47 -19.56 -13.05
N LEU A 35 -6.38 -18.79 -13.10
CA LEU A 35 -5.17 -19.13 -12.37
C LEU A 35 -5.41 -18.92 -10.86
N PRO A 36 -4.89 -19.80 -9.99
CA PRO A 36 -5.03 -19.63 -8.55
C PRO A 36 -4.26 -18.43 -7.96
N GLY A 37 -3.30 -17.86 -8.69
CA GLY A 37 -2.53 -16.68 -8.27
C GLY A 37 -1.64 -16.86 -7.03
N ALA A 38 -1.27 -18.11 -6.68
CA ALA A 38 -0.61 -18.40 -5.40
C ALA A 38 0.74 -17.68 -5.22
N ASP A 39 1.58 -17.65 -6.27
CA ASP A 39 2.86 -16.93 -6.28
C ASP A 39 2.70 -15.51 -6.84
N ASP A 40 1.83 -15.36 -7.84
CA ASP A 40 1.55 -14.11 -8.56
C ASP A 40 0.08 -13.68 -8.33
N ASN A 41 -0.21 -12.84 -7.34
CA ASN A 41 0.71 -12.33 -6.30
C ASN A 41 0.18 -12.54 -4.88
N ALA A 42 -0.63 -13.58 -4.69
CA ALA A 42 -1.18 -13.93 -3.39
C ALA A 42 -0.08 -14.26 -2.36
N ALA A 43 1.15 -14.58 -2.77
CA ALA A 43 2.28 -14.77 -1.87
C ALA A 43 2.70 -13.46 -1.16
N ALA A 44 2.60 -12.30 -1.83
CA ALA A 44 3.00 -11.02 -1.25
C ALA A 44 1.91 -10.37 -0.38
N VAL A 45 0.63 -10.68 -0.63
CA VAL A 45 -0.50 -10.18 0.18
C VAL A 45 -0.35 -10.47 1.68
N PRO A 46 -0.12 -11.72 2.15
CA PRO A 46 0.05 -12.00 3.57
C PRO A 46 1.36 -11.42 4.12
N VAL A 47 2.40 -11.30 3.29
CA VAL A 47 3.64 -10.60 3.70
C VAL A 47 3.34 -9.14 4.01
N LEU A 48 2.58 -8.44 3.16
CA LEU A 48 2.21 -7.04 3.39
C LEU A 48 1.29 -6.88 4.62
N LEU A 49 0.37 -7.81 4.85
CA LEU A 49 -0.47 -7.84 6.05
C LEU A 49 0.35 -8.05 7.33
N GLU A 50 1.33 -8.96 7.30
CA GLU A 50 2.21 -9.24 8.43
C GLU A 50 3.12 -8.04 8.74
N VAL A 51 3.65 -7.38 7.70
CA VAL A 51 4.39 -6.10 7.86
C VAL A 51 3.50 -5.05 8.52
N ALA A 52 2.24 -4.93 8.10
CA ALA A 52 1.29 -4.01 8.70
C ALA A 52 1.05 -4.31 10.19
N ALA A 53 0.89 -5.59 10.54
CA ALA A 53 0.68 -6.03 11.92
C ALA A 53 1.90 -5.71 12.80
N GLN A 54 3.12 -5.98 12.31
CA GLN A 54 4.34 -5.68 13.04
C GLN A 54 4.58 -4.18 13.24
N MET A 55 4.13 -3.36 12.31
CA MET A 55 4.29 -1.90 12.38
C MET A 55 3.20 -1.19 13.20
N ALA A 56 2.09 -1.86 13.53
CA ALA A 56 0.94 -1.24 14.17
C ALA A 56 1.25 -0.65 15.56
N ASP A 57 2.20 -1.26 16.27
CA ASP A 57 2.61 -0.85 17.62
C ASP A 57 3.93 -0.03 17.62
N GLU A 58 4.49 0.28 16.45
CA GLU A 58 5.78 0.95 16.30
C GLU A 58 5.63 2.45 16.02
N THR A 59 6.53 3.26 16.59
CA THR A 59 6.65 4.68 16.23
C THR A 59 7.65 4.82 15.09
N LEU A 60 7.16 5.16 13.91
CA LEU A 60 7.98 5.26 12.70
C LEU A 60 8.44 6.69 12.44
N GLU A 61 9.70 6.86 12.01
CA GLU A 61 10.26 8.16 11.61
C GLU A 61 9.71 8.68 10.27
N ARG A 62 8.89 7.89 9.58
CA ARG A 62 8.22 8.26 8.34
C ARG A 62 6.90 7.51 8.18
N SER A 63 5.99 8.11 7.45
CA SER A 63 4.78 7.43 6.99
C SER A 63 5.12 6.25 6.08
N VAL A 64 4.42 5.14 6.27
CA VAL A 64 4.40 4.01 5.33
C VAL A 64 2.99 3.84 4.82
N ILE A 65 2.85 3.81 3.50
CA ILE A 65 1.59 3.59 2.80
C ILE A 65 1.57 2.13 2.38
N LEU A 66 0.62 1.38 2.91
CA LEU A 66 0.38 -0.02 2.55
C LEU A 66 -0.76 -0.05 1.53
N ALA A 67 -0.49 -0.54 0.32
CA ALA A 67 -1.45 -0.54 -0.77
C ALA A 67 -1.70 -1.96 -1.30
N PHE A 68 -2.97 -2.35 -1.32
CA PHE A 68 -3.43 -3.56 -1.98
C PHE A 68 -4.08 -3.15 -3.30
N PHE A 69 -3.44 -3.51 -4.42
CA PHE A 69 -3.87 -3.10 -5.76
C PHE A 69 -4.78 -4.15 -6.40
N ASP A 70 -5.76 -3.67 -7.16
CA ASP A 70 -6.60 -4.46 -8.07
C ASP A 70 -6.20 -4.10 -9.50
N ALA A 71 -6.62 -4.91 -10.48
CA ALA A 71 -6.44 -4.69 -11.91
C ALA A 71 -4.97 -4.47 -12.32
N GLU A 72 -4.05 -5.21 -11.68
CA GLU A 72 -2.67 -5.35 -12.17
C GLU A 72 -2.63 -6.24 -13.40
N GLU A 73 -3.48 -7.28 -13.42
CA GLU A 73 -3.52 -8.27 -14.47
C GLU A 73 -4.31 -7.79 -15.70
N PRO A 74 -3.99 -8.31 -16.90
CA PRO A 74 -4.79 -8.06 -18.10
C PRO A 74 -6.26 -8.50 -17.93
N PRO A 75 -7.21 -7.83 -18.61
CA PRO A 75 -7.03 -6.73 -19.55
C PRO A 75 -7.07 -5.34 -18.92
N HIS A 76 -7.15 -5.24 -17.59
CA HIS A 76 -7.51 -3.99 -16.92
C HIS A 76 -6.30 -3.12 -16.55
N PHE A 77 -5.08 -3.65 -16.65
CA PHE A 77 -3.86 -2.90 -16.39
C PHE A 77 -3.76 -1.62 -17.22
N LEU A 78 -3.76 -0.47 -16.53
CA LEU A 78 -3.69 0.88 -17.12
C LEU A 78 -4.78 1.16 -18.18
N SER A 79 -5.83 0.35 -18.27
CA SER A 79 -6.96 0.66 -19.13
C SER A 79 -7.80 1.75 -18.46
N LEU A 80 -8.25 2.72 -19.26
CA LEU A 80 -9.17 3.72 -18.76
C LEU A 80 -10.46 3.00 -18.37
N ALA A 81 -10.81 3.01 -17.08
CA ALA A 81 -12.07 2.44 -16.60
C ALA A 81 -13.24 2.97 -17.45
N GLY A 82 -13.83 2.10 -18.27
CA GLY A 82 -15.02 2.41 -19.07
C GLY A 82 -14.91 2.28 -20.60
N GLN A 83 -13.87 1.67 -21.17
CA GLN A 83 -13.82 1.45 -22.63
C GLN A 83 -14.33 0.09 -23.13
N ASP A 84 -14.69 -0.84 -22.23
CA ASP A 84 -15.14 -2.19 -22.57
C ASP A 84 -16.53 -2.55 -22.01
N ALA A 85 -17.39 -1.55 -21.78
CA ALA A 85 -18.81 -1.73 -21.42
C ALA A 85 -19.76 -1.45 -22.59
#